data_AF-A0A0D2AD70-F1
#
_entry.id   AF-A0A0D2AD70-F1
#
_cell.length_a   1.000
_cell.length_b   1.000
_cell.length_c   1.000
_cell.angle_alpha   90.00
_cell.angle_beta   90.00
_cell.angle_gamma   90.00
#
_symmetry.space_group_name_H-M   'P 1'
#
loop_
_entity.id
_entity.type
_entity.pdbx_description
1 polymer ?
#
loop_
_entity_poly.entity_id
_entity_poly.type
_entity_poly.pdbx_seq_one_letter_code
_entity_poly.pdbx_strand_id
1 'polypeptide(L)'
;MAERAATQSGDVLQYCTLCSKPFTNNSAYKRHAAYCRRAQGRLRRRHKACRACGNAKAKCTFATPCARCAARNIECVYDVKKSHDGDSTLHGAFVSRLSPSRPTSTLTPLTDAFSAAATTSSSSSPSWFVSDPLPVALPGELQEQQLVSAASGVYLALSQGLPHVQSYALGDPLIEMLLSTRNNIGTLTRYQPRNAVADRSARLILQNLRTFPQKMLRSDDLPFFVHPWRHRNALPEPLAVCERICQMFWSRTPEIHGFIWRCIRAEQLRFLETHMSTGDLLAACQTQIVYVMMFVIEEDLRRREWVQELLVLSGAVCERLIALCQEDGGHFSYDEHTHPSTSWDDWVFAESRRRTACVWFMMSLVFSLQTGVRCATLEDFRLLPLPAAKLQWEASDALSWQQRLALVDFDNLITVGDLIDLRSKADEPVVAQQLDSWNAKSGQFGTLLNLAIDML
;
A
#
# COMPACT_ATOMS: atom_id res chain seq x y z
N MET A 1 35.85 66.78 -12.80
CA MET A 1 36.03 65.43 -12.25
C MET A 1 35.46 65.41 -10.83
N ALA A 2 34.30 64.80 -10.65
CA ALA A 2 33.82 64.36 -9.34
C ALA A 2 32.83 63.22 -9.59
N GLU A 3 33.26 62.01 -9.21
CA GLU A 3 32.56 60.75 -9.38
C GLU A 3 31.66 60.53 -8.15
N ARG A 4 30.38 60.18 -8.36
CA ARG A 4 29.51 59.62 -7.32
C ARG A 4 28.75 58.41 -7.84
N ALA A 5 29.19 57.29 -7.30
CA ALA A 5 28.68 55.92 -7.34
C ALA A 5 27.17 55.75 -7.57
N ALA A 6 26.83 54.99 -8.61
CA ALA A 6 25.56 54.30 -8.74
C ALA A 6 25.68 52.90 -8.10
N THR A 7 25.12 52.72 -6.92
CA THR A 7 24.90 51.39 -6.34
C THR A 7 23.71 50.72 -7.01
N GLN A 8 23.98 49.71 -7.83
CA GLN A 8 23.01 48.72 -8.31
C GLN A 8 22.44 47.94 -7.11
N SER A 9 21.18 48.19 -6.75
CA SER A 9 20.45 47.33 -5.81
C SER A 9 19.81 46.18 -6.61
N GLY A 10 20.49 45.03 -6.66
CA GLY A 10 19.89 43.78 -7.11
C GLY A 10 18.69 43.44 -6.21
N ASP A 11 17.54 43.22 -6.83
CA ASP A 11 16.27 42.97 -6.14
C ASP A 11 16.27 41.52 -5.59
N VAL A 12 16.89 41.33 -4.42
CA VAL A 12 16.96 40.04 -3.75
C VAL A 12 15.56 39.67 -3.25
N LEU A 13 14.93 38.71 -3.92
CA LEU A 13 13.68 38.08 -3.49
C LEU A 13 13.85 37.43 -2.11
N GLN A 14 13.25 38.01 -1.09
CA GLN A 14 13.26 37.51 0.28
C GLN A 14 11.98 36.74 0.60
N TYR A 15 12.11 35.54 1.16
CA TYR A 15 10.99 34.69 1.50
C TYR A 15 10.77 34.67 3.02
N CYS A 16 9.52 34.84 3.46
CA CYS A 16 9.22 34.67 4.88
C CYS A 16 9.43 33.23 5.31
N THR A 17 10.30 32.98 6.28
CA THR A 17 10.60 31.63 6.78
C THR A 17 9.42 30.93 7.46
N LEU A 18 8.31 31.65 7.71
CA LEU A 18 7.13 31.12 8.41
C LEU A 18 5.94 30.80 7.48
N CYS A 19 5.83 31.46 6.31
CA CYS A 19 4.74 31.21 5.37
C CYS A 19 5.17 31.20 3.89
N SER A 20 6.48 31.28 3.64
CA SER A 20 7.15 31.23 2.33
C SER A 20 6.65 32.25 1.31
N LYS A 21 6.06 33.37 1.75
CA LYS A 21 5.67 34.45 0.83
C LYS A 21 6.90 35.22 0.33
N PRO A 22 7.04 35.41 -1.00
CA PRO A 22 8.12 36.21 -1.58
C PRO A 22 7.87 37.71 -1.40
N PHE A 23 8.94 38.45 -1.17
CA PHE A 23 8.97 39.90 -1.09
C PHE A 23 10.21 40.41 -1.82
N THR A 24 10.01 41.31 -2.78
CA THR A 24 11.10 42.05 -3.42
C THR A 24 11.58 43.21 -2.54
N ASN A 25 10.66 43.82 -1.79
CA ASN A 25 10.96 44.94 -0.91
C ASN A 25 11.23 44.52 0.55
N ASN A 26 12.44 44.82 1.04
CA ASN A 26 12.90 44.53 2.41
C ASN A 26 12.00 45.16 3.51
N SER A 27 11.46 46.36 3.29
CA SER A 27 10.55 47.02 4.24
C SER A 27 9.17 46.36 4.30
N ALA A 28 8.71 45.72 3.22
CA ALA A 28 7.51 44.90 3.21
C ALA A 28 7.76 43.53 3.88
N TYR A 29 8.92 42.92 3.62
CA TYR A 29 9.37 41.69 4.28
C TYR A 29 9.41 41.83 5.80
N LYS A 30 10.08 42.88 6.33
CA LYS A 30 10.21 43.12 7.77
C LYS A 30 8.85 43.31 8.47
N ARG A 31 7.95 44.09 7.86
CA ARG A 31 6.57 44.27 8.37
C ARG A 31 5.78 42.96 8.37
N HIS A 32 5.92 42.18 7.31
CA HIS A 32 5.27 40.88 7.22
C HIS A 32 5.85 39.88 8.23
N ALA A 33 7.17 39.78 8.38
CA ALA A 33 7.82 38.85 9.30
C ALA A 33 7.43 39.11 10.76
N ALA A 34 7.36 40.38 11.18
CA ALA A 34 6.89 40.75 12.52
C ALA A 34 5.42 40.37 12.76
N TYR A 35 4.56 40.55 11.75
CA TYR A 35 3.14 40.19 11.85
C TYR A 35 2.94 38.66 11.79
N CYS A 36 3.69 37.97 10.94
CA CYS A 36 3.62 36.53 10.74
C CYS A 36 4.10 35.77 11.98
N ARG A 37 5.17 36.25 12.63
CA ARG A 37 5.66 35.71 13.90
C ARG A 37 4.63 35.85 15.02
N ARG A 38 3.92 36.99 15.10
CA ARG A 38 2.84 37.21 16.07
C ARG A 38 1.56 36.39 15.77
N ALA A 39 1.41 35.90 14.54
CA ALA A 39 0.24 35.12 14.11
C ALA A 39 0.43 33.60 14.23
N GLN A 40 1.63 33.11 14.61
CA GLN A 40 2.03 31.70 14.55
C GLN A 40 1.37 30.75 15.58
N GLY A 41 0.40 31.24 16.37
CA GLY A 41 -0.40 30.43 17.30
C GLY A 41 -1.91 30.41 17.00
N ARG A 42 -2.36 31.04 15.90
CA ARG A 42 -3.77 31.02 15.48
C ARG A 42 -3.87 30.51 14.06
N LEU A 43 -4.21 29.22 13.91
CA LEU A 43 -4.62 28.62 12.64
C LEU A 43 -5.64 29.53 11.95
N ARG A 44 -5.23 30.26 10.91
CA ARG A 44 -6.16 30.99 10.05
C ARG A 44 -6.77 30.03 9.03
N ARG A 45 -7.68 29.16 9.48
CA ARG A 45 -8.86 28.90 8.64
C ARG A 45 -9.66 30.19 8.69
N ARG A 46 -9.67 30.95 7.60
CA ARG A 46 -10.50 32.15 7.52
C ARG A 46 -11.95 31.66 7.42
N HIS A 47 -12.65 31.54 8.56
CA HIS A 47 -14.05 31.13 8.57
C HIS A 47 -14.84 32.18 7.77
N LYS A 48 -15.58 31.73 6.75
CA LYS A 48 -16.44 32.60 5.93
C LYS A 48 -17.67 32.95 6.76
N ALA A 49 -18.06 34.22 6.80
CA ALA A 49 -19.30 34.63 7.46
C ALA A 49 -20.49 33.91 6.80
N CYS A 50 -21.56 33.63 7.55
CA CYS A 50 -22.80 33.10 6.98
C CYS A 50 -23.34 34.05 5.91
N ARG A 51 -24.13 33.53 4.96
CA ARG A 51 -24.65 34.29 3.81
C ARG A 51 -25.35 35.58 4.23
N ALA A 52 -26.20 35.52 5.27
CA ALA A 52 -26.93 36.68 5.79
C ALA A 52 -26.00 37.76 6.40
N CYS A 53 -24.92 37.36 7.09
CA CYS A 53 -23.95 38.31 7.62
C CYS A 53 -22.99 38.84 6.56
N GLY A 54 -22.62 38.01 5.58
CA GLY A 54 -21.83 38.42 4.42
C GLY A 54 -22.55 39.47 3.59
N ASN A 55 -23.80 39.24 3.22
CA ASN A 55 -24.61 40.16 2.41
C ASN A 55 -24.84 41.50 3.13
N ALA A 56 -25.09 41.45 4.44
CA ALA A 56 -25.28 42.66 5.23
C ALA A 56 -23.97 43.32 5.68
N LYS A 57 -22.80 42.80 5.25
CA LYS A 57 -21.45 43.26 5.68
C LYS A 57 -21.31 43.39 7.21
N ALA A 58 -21.97 42.50 7.94
CA ALA A 58 -22.03 42.53 9.41
C ALA A 58 -21.16 41.43 10.04
N LYS A 59 -20.78 41.63 11.30
CA LYS A 59 -19.97 40.67 12.05
C LYS A 59 -20.73 39.36 12.30
N CYS A 60 -20.15 38.24 11.89
CA CYS A 60 -20.66 36.88 12.13
C CYS A 60 -19.90 36.24 13.29
N THR A 61 -20.61 35.57 14.20
CA THR A 61 -19.99 34.85 15.34
C THR A 61 -19.60 33.42 15.02
N PHE A 62 -19.85 32.95 13.79
CA PHE A 62 -19.47 31.62 13.29
C PHE A 62 -20.11 30.42 14.02
N ALA A 63 -21.07 30.65 14.92
CA ALA A 63 -21.94 29.61 15.46
C ALA A 63 -23.09 29.27 14.47
N THR A 64 -23.72 28.12 14.65
CA THR A 64 -24.93 27.69 13.91
C THR A 64 -26.11 27.53 14.87
N PRO A 65 -27.09 28.46 14.89
CA PRO A 65 -27.11 29.75 14.18
C PRO A 65 -26.18 30.80 14.81
N CYS A 66 -25.72 31.79 14.03
CA CYS A 66 -24.87 32.86 14.56
C CYS A 66 -25.70 33.86 15.38
N ALA A 67 -25.09 34.56 16.34
CA ALA A 67 -25.81 35.39 17.31
C ALA A 67 -26.69 36.48 16.66
N ARG A 68 -26.22 37.08 15.56
CA ARG A 68 -27.01 38.07 14.81
C ARG A 68 -28.19 37.45 14.10
N CYS A 69 -28.01 36.29 13.48
CA CYS A 69 -29.08 35.57 12.80
C CYS A 69 -30.12 35.08 13.80
N ALA A 70 -29.70 34.58 14.97
CA ALA A 70 -30.59 34.21 16.05
C ALA A 70 -31.39 35.41 16.59
N ALA A 71 -30.72 36.54 16.87
CA ALA A 71 -31.36 37.73 17.43
C ALA A 71 -32.33 38.43 16.46
N ARG A 72 -32.09 38.34 15.15
CA ARG A 72 -32.94 38.97 14.13
C ARG A 72 -33.91 37.99 13.47
N ASN A 73 -33.92 36.73 13.94
CA ASN A 73 -34.68 35.63 13.37
C ASN A 73 -34.49 35.48 11.84
N ILE A 74 -33.23 35.49 11.39
CA ILE A 74 -32.83 35.38 9.98
C ILE A 74 -32.14 34.03 9.76
N GLU A 75 -32.42 33.39 8.64
CA GLU A 75 -31.80 32.11 8.25
C GLU A 75 -30.27 32.20 8.19
N CYS A 76 -29.58 31.28 8.90
CA CYS A 76 -28.13 31.29 9.06
C CYS A 76 -27.45 30.17 8.26
N VAL A 77 -27.27 30.38 6.96
CA VAL A 77 -26.65 29.38 6.07
C VAL A 77 -25.16 29.67 5.85
N TYR A 78 -24.32 28.64 5.99
CA TYR A 78 -22.92 28.65 5.59
C TYR A 78 -22.75 27.79 4.33
N ASP A 79 -22.02 28.29 3.31
CA ASP A 79 -21.79 27.52 2.09
C ASP A 79 -20.87 26.32 2.37
N VAL A 80 -21.37 25.10 2.19
CA VAL A 80 -20.55 23.88 2.11
C VAL A 80 -20.19 23.69 0.64
N LYS A 81 -18.89 23.62 0.30
CA LYS A 81 -18.47 23.33 -1.08
C LYS A 81 -18.94 21.91 -1.45
N LYS A 82 -19.87 21.81 -2.40
CA LYS A 82 -20.13 20.58 -3.16
C LYS A 82 -19.14 20.51 -4.33
N SER A 83 -18.44 19.40 -4.45
CA SER A 83 -17.77 18.99 -5.69
C SER A 83 -18.83 18.78 -6.77
N HIS A 84 -18.55 19.21 -7.99
CA HIS A 84 -19.43 19.12 -9.16
C HIS A 84 -19.77 17.65 -9.51
N ASP A 85 -21.05 17.35 -9.72
CA ASP A 85 -21.57 16.71 -10.95
C ASP A 85 -23.10 16.91 -11.05
N GLY A 86 -23.57 17.25 -12.25
CA GLY A 86 -24.99 17.28 -12.65
C GLY A 86 -25.51 15.85 -12.87
N ASP A 87 -26.81 15.55 -12.91
CA ASP A 87 -27.89 16.28 -13.55
C ASP A 87 -29.27 15.84 -12.99
N SER A 88 -30.20 16.80 -12.95
CA SER A 88 -31.68 16.74 -13.04
C SER A 88 -32.56 15.74 -12.25
N THR A 89 -33.21 16.30 -11.21
CA THR A 89 -34.67 16.34 -10.93
C THR A 89 -35.60 15.19 -11.35
N LEU A 90 -36.33 14.62 -10.38
CA LEU A 90 -37.77 14.89 -10.15
C LEU A 90 -38.31 14.27 -8.84
N HIS A 91 -39.05 15.13 -8.11
CA HIS A 91 -40.12 14.94 -7.11
C HIS A 91 -40.60 13.54 -6.70
N GLY A 92 -40.90 13.40 -5.40
CA GLY A 92 -42.13 12.72 -4.97
C GLY A 92 -42.01 11.87 -3.70
N ALA A 93 -42.47 12.42 -2.58
CA ALA A 93 -42.72 11.65 -1.36
C ALA A 93 -43.93 10.70 -1.53
N PHE A 94 -43.84 9.47 -1.03
CA PHE A 94 -45.00 8.82 -0.39
C PHE A 94 -44.60 7.67 0.55
N VAL A 95 -45.40 7.53 1.60
CA VAL A 95 -45.27 6.61 2.72
C VAL A 95 -46.34 5.53 2.60
N SER A 96 -46.01 4.26 2.91
CA SER A 96 -46.86 3.26 3.60
C SER A 96 -46.98 1.86 2.97
N ARG A 97 -46.57 0.87 3.78
CA ARG A 97 -47.29 -0.34 4.25
C ARG A 97 -47.68 -1.49 3.29
N LEU A 98 -47.07 -2.64 3.59
CA LEU A 98 -47.62 -4.00 3.88
C LEU A 98 -48.51 -4.75 2.86
N SER A 99 -47.89 -5.78 2.25
CA SER A 99 -48.28 -7.22 2.16
C SER A 99 -49.62 -7.65 1.50
N PRO A 100 -49.89 -8.96 1.24
CA PRO A 100 -49.09 -10.11 0.74
C PRO A 100 -49.83 -10.93 -0.38
N SER A 101 -49.16 -11.87 -1.08
CA SER A 101 -49.62 -13.27 -1.33
C SER A 101 -48.91 -14.03 -2.50
N ARG A 102 -48.36 -15.20 -2.11
CA ARG A 102 -48.07 -16.51 -2.76
C ARG A 102 -48.89 -16.93 -4.02
N PRO A 103 -48.68 -18.15 -4.59
CA PRO A 103 -47.47 -18.92 -4.96
C PRO A 103 -47.56 -19.47 -6.40
N THR A 104 -46.54 -20.13 -6.97
CA THR A 104 -46.75 -21.33 -7.82
C THR A 104 -45.49 -22.19 -7.85
N SER A 105 -45.71 -23.46 -7.58
CA SER A 105 -44.77 -24.58 -7.50
C SER A 105 -44.32 -25.09 -8.87
N THR A 106 -43.12 -25.66 -8.97
CA THR A 106 -42.76 -26.77 -9.88
C THR A 106 -41.38 -27.28 -9.46
N LEU A 107 -41.35 -28.33 -8.63
CA LEU A 107 -41.04 -29.72 -8.99
C LEU A 107 -39.60 -29.93 -9.49
N THR A 108 -38.82 -30.56 -8.61
CA THR A 108 -37.54 -31.23 -8.85
C THR A 108 -37.67 -32.42 -9.82
N PRO A 109 -36.52 -32.92 -10.31
CA PRO A 109 -36.21 -34.30 -9.98
C PRO A 109 -34.79 -34.48 -9.43
N LEU A 110 -34.71 -35.42 -8.49
CA LEU A 110 -33.52 -36.05 -7.93
C LEU A 110 -32.82 -36.92 -8.99
N THR A 111 -31.48 -36.92 -8.97
CA THR A 111 -30.70 -38.12 -9.30
C THR A 111 -29.51 -38.22 -8.36
N ASP A 112 -29.34 -39.41 -7.80
CA ASP A 112 -28.26 -39.86 -6.92
C ASP A 112 -26.89 -39.84 -7.64
N ALA A 113 -25.80 -39.61 -6.91
CA ALA A 113 -24.95 -40.72 -6.42
C ALA A 113 -23.53 -40.30 -5.97
N PHE A 114 -23.05 -41.09 -5.00
CA PHE A 114 -21.67 -41.35 -4.56
C PHE A 114 -20.98 -40.44 -3.53
N SER A 115 -21.11 -40.90 -2.28
CA SER A 115 -20.19 -40.68 -1.17
C SER A 115 -18.78 -41.20 -1.47
N ALA A 116 -17.76 -40.42 -1.15
CA ALA A 116 -16.44 -40.92 -0.79
C ALA A 116 -16.00 -40.23 0.51
N ALA A 117 -15.89 -41.04 1.56
CA ALA A 117 -15.36 -40.65 2.85
C ALA A 117 -13.84 -40.49 2.74
N ALA A 118 -13.31 -39.36 3.21
CA ALA A 118 -11.90 -39.21 3.53
C ALA A 118 -11.77 -38.62 4.93
N THR A 119 -11.02 -39.36 5.73
CA THR A 119 -10.86 -39.30 7.17
C THR A 119 -10.20 -37.99 7.62
N THR A 120 -10.75 -37.41 8.67
CA THR A 120 -10.27 -36.25 9.41
C THR A 120 -8.85 -36.44 9.96
N SER A 121 -7.94 -35.52 9.62
CA SER A 121 -6.82 -35.14 10.48
C SER A 121 -7.06 -33.71 10.96
N SER A 122 -7.30 -33.55 12.25
CA SER A 122 -7.63 -32.32 12.95
C SER A 122 -6.50 -31.30 12.89
N SER A 123 -6.66 -30.26 12.07
CA SER A 123 -6.08 -28.93 12.31
C SER A 123 -7.24 -27.95 12.33
N SER A 124 -7.36 -27.17 13.40
CA SER A 124 -8.47 -26.27 13.67
C SER A 124 -8.46 -25.09 12.70
N SER A 125 -9.11 -25.25 11.54
CA SER A 125 -9.43 -24.16 10.61
C SER A 125 -10.68 -23.42 11.09
N PRO A 126 -10.75 -22.08 11.01
CA PRO A 126 -11.94 -21.32 11.38
C PRO A 126 -13.17 -21.67 10.51
N SER A 127 -14.37 -21.62 11.09
CA SER A 127 -15.62 -22.10 10.47
C SER A 127 -16.10 -21.33 9.22
N TRP A 128 -15.44 -20.26 8.81
CA TRP A 128 -15.75 -19.52 7.57
C TRP A 128 -14.96 -20.03 6.35
N PHE A 129 -14.12 -21.06 6.53
CA PHE A 129 -13.30 -21.68 5.49
C PHE A 129 -14.06 -22.69 4.60
N VAL A 130 -15.36 -22.91 4.84
CA VAL A 130 -16.17 -23.77 3.97
C VAL A 130 -16.86 -22.93 2.91
N SER A 131 -16.36 -23.00 1.68
CA SER A 131 -17.18 -22.72 0.49
C SER A 131 -16.72 -23.64 -0.63
N ASP A 132 -17.68 -24.42 -1.13
CA ASP A 132 -17.58 -25.22 -2.35
C ASP A 132 -17.01 -24.40 -3.52
N PRO A 133 -16.32 -25.04 -4.48
CA PRO A 133 -15.82 -24.36 -5.67
C PRO A 133 -16.98 -23.71 -6.44
N LEU A 134 -16.89 -22.39 -6.67
CA LEU A 134 -17.80 -21.67 -7.56
C LEU A 134 -17.80 -22.36 -8.95
N PRO A 135 -18.97 -22.54 -9.58
CA PRO A 135 -19.05 -23.13 -10.91
C PRO A 135 -18.28 -22.25 -11.91
N VAL A 136 -17.33 -22.86 -12.60
CA VAL A 136 -16.56 -22.24 -13.69
C VAL A 136 -17.53 -21.85 -14.80
N ALA A 137 -17.83 -20.56 -14.91
CA ALA A 137 -18.52 -20.00 -16.07
C ALA A 137 -17.47 -19.54 -17.10
N LEU A 138 -17.65 -19.99 -18.34
CA LEU A 138 -16.83 -19.61 -19.51
C LEU A 138 -16.86 -18.08 -19.76
N PRO A 139 -15.83 -17.51 -20.40
CA PRO A 139 -15.64 -16.07 -20.47
C PRO A 139 -16.64 -15.42 -21.43
N GLY A 140 -17.64 -14.75 -20.87
CA GLY A 140 -18.57 -13.87 -21.55
C GLY A 140 -19.18 -12.90 -20.55
N GLU A 141 -18.78 -11.64 -20.64
CA GLU A 141 -19.38 -10.45 -20.00
C GLU A 141 -19.87 -10.63 -18.54
N LEU A 142 -18.93 -10.60 -17.58
CA LEU A 142 -19.27 -10.44 -16.18
C LEU A 142 -19.83 -9.02 -15.94
N GLN A 143 -21.14 -8.93 -15.84
CA GLN A 143 -21.87 -7.70 -15.52
C GLN A 143 -21.52 -7.25 -14.09
N GLU A 144 -21.22 -5.96 -13.89
CA GLU A 144 -20.79 -5.36 -12.60
C GLU A 144 -21.62 -5.81 -11.37
N GLN A 145 -22.88 -6.19 -11.56
CA GLN A 145 -23.77 -6.70 -10.52
C GLN A 145 -23.31 -8.02 -9.89
N GLN A 146 -22.63 -8.92 -10.63
CA GLN A 146 -22.14 -10.18 -10.07
C GLN A 146 -20.91 -9.98 -9.18
N LEU A 147 -20.03 -9.03 -9.50
CA LEU A 147 -18.89 -8.63 -8.66
C LEU A 147 -19.36 -8.00 -7.35
N VAL A 148 -20.41 -7.17 -7.39
CA VAL A 148 -21.02 -6.57 -6.19
C VAL A 148 -21.72 -7.62 -5.31
N SER A 149 -22.36 -8.63 -5.91
CA SER A 149 -22.99 -9.75 -5.18
C SER A 149 -21.95 -10.67 -4.54
N ALA A 150 -20.86 -10.99 -5.24
CA ALA A 150 -19.76 -11.78 -4.69
C ALA A 150 -19.04 -11.02 -3.55
N ALA A 151 -18.80 -9.72 -3.72
CA ALA A 151 -18.25 -8.87 -2.65
C ALA A 151 -19.19 -8.77 -1.44
N SER A 152 -20.51 -8.76 -1.66
CA SER A 152 -21.51 -8.80 -0.58
C SER A 152 -21.52 -10.15 0.14
N GLY A 153 -21.34 -11.27 -0.56
CA GLY A 153 -21.23 -12.61 0.04
C GLY A 153 -19.94 -12.78 0.85
N VAL A 154 -18.81 -12.30 0.33
CA VAL A 154 -17.51 -12.25 1.03
C VAL A 154 -17.58 -11.32 2.25
N TYR A 155 -18.20 -10.15 2.11
CA TYR A 155 -18.48 -9.24 3.23
C TYR A 155 -19.31 -9.93 4.31
N LEU A 156 -20.38 -10.64 3.93
CA LEU A 156 -21.24 -11.34 4.87
C LEU A 156 -20.48 -12.48 5.57
N ALA A 157 -19.72 -13.29 4.83
CA ALA A 157 -18.91 -14.38 5.37
C ALA A 157 -17.82 -13.87 6.33
N LEU A 158 -17.11 -12.79 5.99
CA LEU A 158 -16.12 -12.17 6.87
C LEU A 158 -16.78 -11.50 8.08
N SER A 159 -17.95 -10.88 7.92
CA SER A 159 -18.68 -10.26 9.03
C SER A 159 -19.27 -11.27 10.02
N GLN A 160 -19.59 -12.48 9.56
CA GLN A 160 -20.18 -13.56 10.36
C GLN A 160 -19.10 -14.50 10.96
N GLY A 161 -17.97 -14.69 10.28
CA GLY A 161 -16.86 -15.55 10.70
C GLY A 161 -15.86 -14.91 11.67
N LEU A 162 -15.91 -13.58 11.84
CA LEU A 162 -15.05 -12.83 12.76
C LEU A 162 -15.90 -12.20 13.89
N PRO A 163 -16.29 -12.97 14.93
CA PRO A 163 -16.98 -12.42 16.11
C PRO A 163 -16.16 -11.34 16.84
N HIS A 164 -14.88 -11.14 16.49
CA HIS A 164 -14.01 -10.11 17.05
C HIS A 164 -13.94 -8.78 16.27
N VAL A 165 -14.45 -8.67 15.04
CA VAL A 165 -14.37 -7.40 14.26
C VAL A 165 -15.20 -6.27 14.87
N GLN A 166 -16.03 -6.56 15.88
CA GLN A 166 -16.92 -5.60 16.53
C GLN A 166 -16.26 -4.74 17.63
N SER A 167 -15.06 -5.05 18.13
CA SER A 167 -14.46 -4.24 19.21
C SER A 167 -12.93 -4.31 19.25
N TYR A 168 -12.27 -3.68 18.27
CA TYR A 168 -10.88 -3.25 18.45
C TYR A 168 -10.85 -1.72 18.44
N ALA A 169 -11.14 -1.12 19.59
CA ALA A 169 -10.97 0.31 19.80
C ALA A 169 -9.50 0.72 19.56
N LEU A 170 -9.26 2.01 19.32
CA LEU A 170 -7.93 2.61 19.42
C LEU A 170 -7.39 2.30 20.83
N GLY A 171 -6.19 1.72 20.94
CA GLY A 171 -5.56 1.33 22.21
C GLY A 171 -5.40 -0.18 22.45
N ASP A 172 -5.04 -0.94 21.41
CA ASP A 172 -4.64 -2.34 21.60
C ASP A 172 -3.26 -2.39 22.30
N PRO A 173 -3.11 -3.10 23.44
CA PRO A 173 -1.87 -3.11 24.21
C PRO A 173 -0.65 -3.58 23.42
N LEU A 174 -0.82 -4.51 22.48
CA LEU A 174 0.27 -5.00 21.64
C LEU A 174 0.71 -3.91 20.65
N ILE A 175 -0.25 -3.19 20.07
CA ILE A 175 0.03 -2.06 19.16
C ILE A 175 0.69 -0.91 19.93
N GLU A 176 0.22 -0.57 21.13
CA GLU A 176 0.83 0.46 21.97
C GLU A 176 2.26 0.11 22.36
N MET A 177 2.51 -1.16 22.74
CA MET A 177 3.84 -1.66 23.04
C MET A 177 4.77 -1.56 21.81
N LEU A 178 4.32 -2.02 20.64
CA LEU A 178 5.11 -1.95 19.41
C LEU A 178 5.37 -0.50 18.97
N LEU A 179 4.38 0.39 19.09
CA LEU A 179 4.52 1.82 18.79
C LEU A 179 5.52 2.51 19.72
N SER A 180 5.50 2.18 21.02
CA SER A 180 6.43 2.75 22.01
C SER A 180 7.89 2.29 21.80
N THR A 181 8.06 1.09 21.26
CA THR A 181 9.37 0.49 20.96
C THR A 181 9.93 0.99 19.63
N ARG A 182 9.06 1.30 18.65
CA ARG A 182 9.44 1.79 17.31
C ARG A 182 9.20 3.29 17.14
N ASN A 183 10.04 4.10 17.78
CA ASN A 183 9.97 5.58 17.74
C ASN A 183 10.33 6.23 16.38
N ASN A 184 10.68 5.46 15.33
CA ASN A 184 11.18 5.98 14.05
C ASN A 184 10.37 5.57 12.80
N ILE A 185 9.15 5.04 12.94
CA ILE A 185 8.34 4.71 11.77
C ILE A 185 7.74 5.98 11.20
N GLY A 186 8.21 6.36 10.01
CA GLY A 186 7.86 7.61 9.37
C GLY A 186 6.36 7.79 9.18
N THR A 187 5.87 8.95 9.59
CA THR A 187 4.57 9.42 9.11
C THR A 187 4.68 9.61 7.59
N LEU A 188 3.73 9.08 6.80
CA LEU A 188 3.63 9.32 5.36
C LEU A 188 3.34 10.81 5.03
N THR A 189 4.25 11.69 5.42
CA THR A 189 4.14 13.14 5.29
C THR A 189 4.92 13.57 4.07
N ARG A 190 4.23 13.98 2.99
CA ARG A 190 4.85 14.41 1.73
C ARG A 190 6.06 15.34 1.93
N TYR A 191 7.24 14.82 1.61
CA TYR A 191 8.53 15.50 1.55
C TYR A 191 8.66 16.24 0.22
N GLN A 192 9.38 17.37 0.23
CA GLN A 192 9.72 18.14 -0.97
C GLN A 192 11.07 17.66 -1.52
N PRO A 193 11.14 17.18 -2.76
CA PRO A 193 12.34 16.54 -3.29
C PRO A 193 13.52 17.51 -3.45
N ARG A 194 14.72 17.05 -3.09
CA ARG A 194 15.99 17.74 -3.41
C ARG A 194 16.56 17.33 -4.78
N ASN A 195 16.12 16.20 -5.36
CA ASN A 195 16.61 15.67 -6.64
C ASN A 195 15.43 15.25 -7.56
N ALA A 196 15.35 15.84 -8.75
CA ALA A 196 14.29 15.56 -9.73
C ALA A 196 14.36 14.14 -10.31
N VAL A 197 15.56 13.55 -10.39
CA VAL A 197 15.77 12.18 -10.87
C VAL A 197 15.19 11.20 -9.85
N ALA A 198 15.60 11.30 -8.58
CA ALA A 198 15.10 10.45 -7.51
C ALA A 198 13.57 10.51 -7.38
N ASP A 199 12.98 11.71 -7.50
CA ASP A 199 11.53 11.92 -7.47
C ASP A 199 10.80 11.28 -8.67
N ARG A 200 11.41 11.32 -9.87
CA ARG A 200 10.88 10.62 -11.05
C ARG A 200 10.99 9.11 -10.89
N SER A 201 12.12 8.59 -10.44
CA SER A 201 12.32 7.16 -10.19
C SER A 201 11.34 6.64 -9.14
N ALA A 202 11.17 7.37 -8.02
CA ALA A 202 10.22 7.02 -6.97
C ALA A 202 8.78 6.92 -7.51
N ARG A 203 8.37 7.84 -8.37
CA ARG A 203 7.05 7.79 -9.03
C ARG A 203 6.89 6.55 -9.92
N LEU A 204 7.88 6.24 -10.75
CA LEU A 204 7.81 5.11 -11.66
C LEU A 204 7.75 3.78 -10.90
N ILE A 205 8.55 3.64 -9.84
CA ILE A 205 8.48 2.49 -8.94
C ILE A 205 7.09 2.41 -8.33
N LEU A 206 6.60 3.49 -7.72
CA LEU A 206 5.30 3.50 -7.07
C LEU A 206 4.14 3.16 -8.02
N GLN A 207 4.19 3.64 -9.26
CA GLN A 207 3.21 3.29 -10.30
C GLN A 207 3.17 1.78 -10.57
N ASN A 208 4.33 1.12 -10.56
CA ASN A 208 4.40 -0.33 -10.72
C ASN A 208 3.87 -1.06 -9.47
N LEU A 209 4.32 -0.68 -8.28
CA LEU A 209 3.92 -1.35 -7.02
C LEU A 209 2.42 -1.19 -6.72
N ARG A 210 1.82 -0.05 -7.09
CA ARG A 210 0.36 0.21 -6.95
C ARG A 210 -0.52 -0.78 -7.72
N THR A 211 0.04 -1.55 -8.66
CA THR A 211 -0.72 -2.58 -9.40
C THR A 211 -0.94 -3.86 -8.59
N PHE A 212 -0.20 -4.09 -7.50
CA PHE A 212 -0.22 -5.36 -6.78
C PHE A 212 -1.59 -5.79 -6.25
N PRO A 213 -2.40 -4.91 -5.63
CA PRO A 213 -3.73 -5.31 -5.17
C PRO A 213 -4.65 -5.75 -6.32
N GLN A 214 -4.48 -5.18 -7.52
CA GLN A 214 -5.23 -5.61 -8.70
C GLN A 214 -4.71 -6.94 -9.25
N LYS A 215 -3.39 -7.15 -9.25
CA LYS A 215 -2.74 -8.40 -9.65
C LYS A 215 -3.16 -9.59 -8.80
N MET A 216 -3.42 -9.38 -7.51
CA MET A 216 -3.96 -10.43 -6.63
C MET A 216 -5.30 -11.00 -7.09
N LEU A 217 -6.07 -10.29 -7.93
CA LEU A 217 -7.36 -10.76 -8.45
C LEU A 217 -7.23 -11.76 -9.61
N ARG A 218 -6.02 -11.98 -10.12
CA ARG A 218 -5.73 -12.79 -11.30
C ARG A 218 -4.76 -13.90 -10.91
N SER A 219 -5.17 -15.15 -11.10
CA SER A 219 -4.33 -16.31 -10.78
C SER A 219 -3.12 -16.46 -11.71
N ASP A 220 -3.16 -15.85 -12.89
CA ASP A 220 -2.13 -15.90 -13.93
C ASP A 220 -1.18 -14.69 -13.94
N ASP A 221 -1.48 -13.62 -13.18
CA ASP A 221 -0.71 -12.37 -13.16
C ASP A 221 -0.43 -11.88 -11.73
N LEU A 222 0.09 -12.78 -10.89
CA LEU A 222 0.46 -12.45 -9.51
C LEU A 222 1.60 -11.41 -9.44
N PRO A 223 1.73 -10.68 -8.31
CA PRO A 223 2.87 -9.79 -8.10
C PRO A 223 4.21 -10.52 -8.28
N PHE A 224 5.22 -9.85 -8.85
CA PHE A 224 6.47 -10.47 -9.32
C PHE A 224 7.39 -11.06 -8.22
N PHE A 225 6.96 -11.00 -6.97
CA PHE A 225 7.62 -11.59 -5.80
C PHE A 225 6.85 -12.80 -5.23
N VAL A 226 5.68 -13.11 -5.80
CA VAL A 226 4.84 -14.27 -5.49
C VAL A 226 4.91 -15.23 -6.68
N HIS A 227 5.44 -16.44 -6.47
CA HIS A 227 5.67 -17.38 -7.56
C HIS A 227 4.38 -18.15 -7.92
N PRO A 228 3.91 -18.18 -9.19
CA PRO A 228 2.68 -18.89 -9.56
C PRO A 228 2.70 -20.40 -9.25
N TRP A 229 3.83 -21.10 -9.50
CA TRP A 229 3.96 -22.54 -9.21
C TRP A 229 3.64 -22.92 -7.77
N ARG A 230 4.07 -22.11 -6.79
CA ARG A 230 3.80 -22.35 -5.36
C ARG A 230 2.29 -22.43 -5.06
N HIS A 231 1.46 -21.99 -5.98
CA HIS A 231 0.02 -21.81 -5.82
C HIS A 231 -0.80 -22.55 -6.87
N ARG A 232 -0.19 -23.49 -7.61
CA ARG A 232 -0.85 -24.23 -8.70
C ARG A 232 -2.18 -24.88 -8.29
N ASN A 233 -2.30 -25.25 -7.01
CA ASN A 233 -3.51 -25.88 -6.46
C ASN A 233 -4.36 -24.90 -5.63
N ALA A 234 -3.71 -24.06 -4.80
CA ALA A 234 -4.37 -23.03 -4.01
C ALA A 234 -3.33 -22.02 -3.48
N LEU A 235 -3.75 -20.80 -3.20
CA LEU A 235 -2.95 -19.83 -2.47
C LEU A 235 -2.86 -20.24 -0.98
N PRO A 236 -1.70 -20.04 -0.32
CA PRO A 236 -1.59 -20.05 1.13
C PRO A 236 -2.65 -19.15 1.75
N GLU A 237 -3.15 -19.54 2.92
CA GLU A 237 -4.23 -18.83 3.60
C GLU A 237 -4.00 -17.30 3.66
N PRO A 238 -2.80 -16.77 4.03
CA PRO A 238 -2.58 -15.33 4.08
C PRO A 238 -2.77 -14.60 2.74
N LEU A 239 -2.40 -15.23 1.63
CA LEU A 239 -2.54 -14.67 0.28
C LEU A 239 -3.97 -14.83 -0.23
N ALA A 240 -4.64 -15.95 0.10
CA ALA A 240 -6.05 -16.17 -0.23
C ALA A 240 -6.95 -15.15 0.47
N VAL A 241 -6.71 -14.86 1.75
CA VAL A 241 -7.41 -13.80 2.49
C VAL A 241 -7.11 -12.42 1.89
N CYS A 242 -5.85 -12.17 1.54
CA CYS A 242 -5.45 -10.94 0.85
C CYS A 242 -6.18 -10.73 -0.47
N GLU A 243 -6.33 -11.79 -1.30
CA GLU A 243 -7.12 -11.76 -2.53
C GLU A 243 -8.56 -11.31 -2.26
N ARG A 244 -9.23 -11.87 -1.25
CA ARG A 244 -10.61 -11.51 -0.88
C ARG A 244 -10.72 -10.06 -0.39
N ILE A 245 -9.76 -9.60 0.38
CA ILE A 245 -9.68 -8.20 0.81
C ILE A 245 -9.44 -7.27 -0.38
N CYS A 246 -8.61 -7.68 -1.36
CA CYS A 246 -8.43 -6.93 -2.61
C CYS A 246 -9.71 -6.85 -3.44
N GLN A 247 -10.52 -7.92 -3.48
CA GLN A 247 -11.83 -7.92 -4.15
C GLN A 247 -12.75 -6.88 -3.52
N MET A 248 -12.89 -6.90 -2.19
CA MET A 248 -13.69 -5.90 -1.46
C MET A 248 -13.17 -4.47 -1.68
N PHE A 249 -11.85 -4.29 -1.76
CA PHE A 249 -11.23 -3.00 -1.99
C PHE A 249 -11.57 -2.43 -3.37
N TRP A 250 -11.55 -3.23 -4.43
CA TRP A 250 -11.90 -2.73 -5.76
C TRP A 250 -13.40 -2.52 -5.94
N SER A 251 -14.24 -3.21 -5.17
CA SER A 251 -15.68 -3.00 -5.12
C SER A 251 -16.13 -2.03 -4.01
N ARG A 252 -15.21 -1.25 -3.41
CA ARG A 252 -15.49 -0.52 -2.17
C ARG A 252 -16.49 0.62 -2.36
N THR A 253 -17.44 0.70 -1.46
CA THR A 253 -18.31 1.87 -1.25
C THR A 253 -17.90 2.62 0.03
N PRO A 254 -18.32 3.88 0.23
CA PRO A 254 -18.01 4.63 1.45
C PRO A 254 -18.42 3.90 2.75
N GLU A 255 -19.46 3.08 2.70
CA GLU A 255 -20.01 2.34 3.84
C GLU A 255 -19.09 1.19 4.27
N ILE A 256 -18.48 0.47 3.32
CA ILE A 256 -17.61 -0.67 3.60
C ILE A 256 -16.13 -0.29 3.74
N HIS A 257 -15.78 0.97 3.44
CA HIS A 257 -14.41 1.50 3.57
C HIS A 257 -13.78 1.20 4.94
N GLY A 258 -14.47 1.56 6.02
CA GLY A 258 -13.98 1.33 7.37
C GLY A 258 -13.91 -0.16 7.74
N PHE A 259 -14.73 -1.00 7.13
CA PHE A 259 -14.71 -2.44 7.34
C PHE A 259 -13.47 -3.09 6.72
N ILE A 260 -13.11 -2.72 5.49
CA ILE A 260 -11.91 -3.25 4.79
C ILE A 260 -10.66 -3.07 5.66
N TRP A 261 -10.47 -1.87 6.21
CA TRP A 261 -9.33 -1.59 7.07
C TRP A 261 -9.36 -2.33 8.42
N ARG A 262 -10.55 -2.61 8.97
CA ARG A 262 -10.67 -3.50 10.13
C ARG A 262 -10.31 -4.94 9.79
N CYS A 263 -10.65 -5.42 8.60
CA CYS A 263 -10.22 -6.74 8.11
C CYS A 263 -8.71 -6.81 7.96
N ILE A 264 -8.08 -5.81 7.33
CA ILE A 264 -6.62 -5.73 7.21
C ILE A 264 -5.96 -5.78 8.58
N ARG A 265 -6.42 -4.96 9.53
CA ARG A 265 -5.89 -4.92 10.89
C ARG A 265 -6.05 -6.26 11.61
N ALA A 266 -7.25 -6.84 11.57
CA ALA A 266 -7.52 -8.13 12.21
C ALA A 266 -6.61 -9.23 11.66
N GLU A 267 -6.39 -9.25 10.34
CA GLU A 267 -5.51 -10.22 9.70
C GLU A 267 -4.04 -10.01 10.07
N GLN A 268 -3.57 -8.75 10.18
CA GLN A 268 -2.24 -8.44 10.69
C GLN A 268 -2.02 -8.92 12.12
N LEU A 269 -3.00 -8.72 13.01
CA LEU A 269 -2.93 -9.21 14.40
C LEU A 269 -2.92 -10.74 14.44
N ARG A 270 -3.74 -11.40 13.61
CA ARG A 270 -3.75 -12.86 13.49
C ARG A 270 -2.37 -13.43 13.13
N PHE A 271 -1.64 -12.78 12.23
CA PHE A 271 -0.28 -13.18 11.87
C PHE A 271 0.71 -13.09 13.04
N LEU A 272 0.46 -12.20 14.00
CA LEU A 272 1.31 -12.02 15.18
C LEU A 272 0.95 -12.96 16.33
N GLU A 273 -0.29 -13.43 16.40
CA GLU A 273 -0.76 -14.31 17.47
C GLU A 273 -0.69 -15.80 17.12
N THR A 274 -0.83 -16.13 15.83
CA THR A 274 -0.95 -17.53 15.38
C THR A 274 0.43 -18.15 15.15
N HIS A 275 0.59 -19.43 15.50
CA HIS A 275 1.74 -20.21 15.05
C HIS A 275 1.59 -20.56 13.56
N MET A 276 2.55 -20.13 12.74
CA MET A 276 2.51 -20.25 11.29
C MET A 276 3.77 -20.98 10.80
N SER A 277 3.65 -21.72 9.71
CA SER A 277 4.82 -22.26 9.02
C SER A 277 5.67 -21.13 8.43
N THR A 278 6.96 -21.37 8.17
CA THR A 278 7.84 -20.39 7.50
C THR A 278 7.29 -20.00 6.12
N GLY A 279 6.62 -20.93 5.43
CA GLY A 279 5.93 -20.68 4.16
C GLY A 279 4.74 -19.73 4.30
N ASP A 280 3.87 -19.96 5.28
CA ASP A 280 2.71 -19.10 5.52
C ASP A 280 3.13 -17.74 6.05
N LEU A 281 4.20 -17.66 6.84
CA LEU A 281 4.70 -16.38 7.32
C LEU A 281 5.37 -15.56 6.20
N LEU A 282 5.99 -16.22 5.21
CA LEU A 282 6.42 -15.55 3.98
C LEU A 282 5.21 -15.01 3.21
N ALA A 283 4.16 -15.81 3.04
CA ALA A 283 2.91 -15.37 2.44
C ALA A 283 2.29 -14.19 3.20
N ALA A 284 2.37 -14.18 4.54
CA ALA A 284 1.91 -13.07 5.38
C ALA A 284 2.74 -11.80 5.13
N CYS A 285 4.07 -11.91 5.01
CA CYS A 285 4.95 -10.77 4.66
C CYS A 285 4.65 -10.22 3.26
N GLN A 286 4.40 -11.09 2.30
CA GLN A 286 3.98 -10.73 0.94
C GLN A 286 2.64 -9.98 0.95
N THR A 287 1.69 -10.46 1.74
CA THR A 287 0.40 -9.79 1.99
C THR A 287 0.58 -8.40 2.60
N GLN A 288 1.55 -8.18 3.50
CA GLN A 288 1.82 -6.84 4.06
C GLN A 288 2.16 -5.81 2.97
N ILE A 289 2.98 -6.20 1.99
CA ILE A 289 3.32 -5.31 0.86
C ILE A 289 2.04 -4.89 0.12
N VAL A 290 1.12 -5.83 -0.12
CA VAL A 290 -0.16 -5.54 -0.79
C VAL A 290 -1.01 -4.58 0.04
N TYR A 291 -1.14 -4.80 1.36
CA TYR A 291 -1.89 -3.90 2.25
C TYR A 291 -1.32 -2.49 2.30
N VAL A 292 0.01 -2.37 2.33
CA VAL A 292 0.69 -1.07 2.24
C VAL A 292 0.40 -0.41 0.88
N MET A 293 0.39 -1.15 -0.22
CA MET A 293 0.02 -0.59 -1.53
C MET A 293 -1.43 -0.15 -1.60
N MET A 294 -2.37 -0.90 -1.00
CA MET A 294 -3.77 -0.49 -0.89
C MET A 294 -3.88 0.86 -0.16
N PHE A 295 -3.11 1.05 0.91
CA PHE A 295 -3.07 2.32 1.65
C PHE A 295 -2.60 3.47 0.74
N VAL A 296 -1.52 3.25 0.00
CA VAL A 296 -0.94 4.24 -0.92
C VAL A 296 -1.90 4.62 -2.05
N ILE A 297 -2.78 3.72 -2.48
CA ILE A 297 -3.77 3.98 -3.54
C ILE A 297 -4.88 4.91 -3.06
N GLU A 298 -5.31 4.83 -1.80
CA GLU A 298 -6.46 5.60 -1.33
C GLU A 298 -6.18 7.10 -1.15
N GLU A 299 -4.92 7.52 -1.15
CA GLU A 299 -4.45 8.92 -1.03
C GLU A 299 -5.07 9.76 0.12
N ASP A 300 -5.86 9.14 1.02
CA ASP A 300 -6.53 9.80 2.13
C ASP A 300 -5.62 9.79 3.38
N LEU A 301 -4.58 10.62 3.32
CA LEU A 301 -3.62 10.87 4.40
C LEU A 301 -4.23 11.50 5.68
N ARG A 302 -5.57 11.57 5.79
CA ARG A 302 -6.27 12.13 6.95
C ARG A 302 -6.17 11.26 8.21
N ARG A 303 -5.69 10.03 8.11
CA ARG A 303 -5.49 9.11 9.25
C ARG A 303 -4.02 8.71 9.44
N ARG A 304 -3.17 9.69 9.79
CA ARG A 304 -1.74 9.46 10.08
C ARG A 304 -1.48 8.32 11.07
N GLU A 305 -2.35 8.15 12.05
CA GLU A 305 -2.27 7.12 13.08
C GLU A 305 -2.40 5.70 12.47
N TRP A 306 -3.31 5.52 11.51
CA TRP A 306 -3.53 4.21 10.87
C TRP A 306 -2.34 3.81 9.99
N VAL A 307 -1.66 4.79 9.40
CA VAL A 307 -0.44 4.56 8.63
C VAL A 307 0.67 4.01 9.50
N GLN A 308 0.88 4.66 10.64
CA GLN A 308 1.92 4.28 11.57
C GLN A 308 1.64 2.87 12.11
N GLU A 309 0.39 2.61 12.52
CA GLU A 309 -0.05 1.29 12.96
C GLU A 309 0.15 0.22 11.88
N LEU A 310 -0.32 0.47 10.64
CA LEU A 310 -0.16 -0.45 9.51
C LEU A 310 1.31 -0.83 9.30
N LEU A 311 2.21 0.16 9.28
CA LEU A 311 3.64 -0.05 9.06
C LEU A 311 4.31 -0.76 10.24
N VAL A 312 3.90 -0.46 11.47
CA VAL A 312 4.38 -1.14 12.68
C VAL A 312 3.99 -2.62 12.65
N LEU A 313 2.72 -2.92 12.41
CA LEU A 313 2.26 -4.30 12.31
C LEU A 313 2.96 -5.03 11.17
N SER A 314 3.11 -4.39 10.02
CA SER A 314 3.83 -4.96 8.88
C SER A 314 5.29 -5.32 9.24
N GLY A 315 6.00 -4.41 9.91
CA GLY A 315 7.37 -4.65 10.37
C GLY A 315 7.46 -5.79 11.40
N ALA A 316 6.48 -5.92 12.30
CA ALA A 316 6.46 -6.98 13.31
C ALA A 316 6.27 -8.38 12.68
N VAL A 317 5.44 -8.48 11.64
CA VAL A 317 5.28 -9.73 10.88
C VAL A 317 6.60 -10.11 10.18
N CYS A 318 7.28 -9.12 9.57
CA CYS A 318 8.59 -9.35 8.94
C CYS A 318 9.66 -9.77 9.95
N GLU A 319 9.72 -9.15 11.13
CA GLU A 319 10.65 -9.51 12.20
C GLU A 319 10.43 -10.94 12.71
N ARG A 320 9.17 -11.40 12.83
CA ARG A 320 8.89 -12.81 13.16
C ARG A 320 9.50 -13.76 12.12
N LEU A 321 9.41 -13.44 10.83
CA LEU A 321 10.00 -14.29 9.78
C LEU A 321 11.53 -14.26 9.82
N ILE A 322 12.11 -13.08 10.04
CA ILE A 322 13.56 -12.94 10.21
C ILE A 322 14.03 -13.79 11.40
N ALA A 323 13.34 -13.72 12.54
CA ALA A 323 13.69 -14.49 13.74
C ALA A 323 13.63 -16.00 13.50
N LEU A 324 12.56 -16.50 12.85
CA LEU A 324 12.47 -17.93 12.50
C LEU A 324 13.61 -18.36 11.56
N CYS A 325 13.94 -17.55 10.55
CA CYS A 325 15.07 -17.86 9.66
C CYS A 325 16.42 -17.82 10.40
N GLN A 326 16.55 -17.03 11.47
CA GLN A 326 17.76 -16.99 12.30
C GLN A 326 17.88 -18.18 13.24
N GLU A 327 16.77 -18.68 13.78
CA GLU A 327 16.75 -19.90 14.61
C GLU A 327 17.23 -21.13 13.83
N ASP A 328 16.93 -21.20 12.53
CA ASP A 328 17.43 -22.23 11.61
C ASP A 328 18.92 -22.05 11.25
N GLY A 329 19.65 -21.19 11.97
CA GLY A 329 21.07 -20.90 11.76
C GLY A 329 21.33 -19.88 10.65
N GLY A 330 20.34 -19.03 10.36
CA GLY A 330 20.33 -18.32 9.09
C GLY A 330 19.97 -16.83 9.01
N HIS A 331 19.74 -16.37 7.78
CA HIS A 331 19.36 -15.02 7.38
C HIS A 331 18.08 -15.09 6.55
N PHE A 332 17.32 -14.00 6.53
CA PHE A 332 16.08 -13.94 5.76
C PHE A 332 16.31 -14.15 4.25
N SER A 333 17.38 -13.56 3.73
CA SER A 333 17.71 -13.57 2.30
C SER A 333 19.19 -13.85 2.12
N TYR A 334 19.49 -14.81 1.25
CA TYR A 334 20.84 -15.21 0.89
C TYR A 334 21.02 -15.23 -0.61
N ASP A 335 22.26 -15.14 -1.05
CA ASP A 335 22.60 -15.43 -2.43
C ASP A 335 22.65 -16.94 -2.67
N GLU A 336 22.26 -17.33 -3.89
CA GLU A 336 22.21 -18.74 -4.31
C GLU A 336 23.60 -19.38 -4.42
N HIS A 337 24.66 -18.58 -4.56
CA HIS A 337 26.01 -19.12 -4.76
C HIS A 337 26.62 -19.61 -3.44
N THR A 338 26.37 -18.90 -2.34
CA THR A 338 26.85 -19.27 -1.01
C THR A 338 25.93 -20.28 -0.32
N HIS A 339 24.61 -20.21 -0.61
CA HIS A 339 23.60 -21.09 -0.03
C HIS A 339 22.77 -21.74 -1.15
N PRO A 340 23.33 -22.73 -1.87
CA PRO A 340 22.66 -23.37 -2.99
C PRO A 340 21.46 -24.19 -2.52
N SER A 341 20.35 -24.01 -3.23
CA SER A 341 19.09 -24.69 -2.96
C SER A 341 19.17 -26.16 -3.35
N THR A 342 18.58 -27.02 -2.53
CA THR A 342 18.63 -28.48 -2.70
C THR A 342 17.65 -29.01 -3.75
N SER A 343 16.59 -28.25 -4.00
CA SER A 343 15.52 -28.61 -4.93
C SER A 343 14.95 -27.35 -5.57
N TRP A 344 14.15 -27.52 -6.63
CA TRP A 344 13.48 -26.39 -7.26
C TRP A 344 12.47 -25.73 -6.32
N ASP A 345 11.73 -26.50 -5.51
CA ASP A 345 10.81 -25.91 -4.53
C ASP A 345 11.56 -25.07 -3.49
N ASP A 346 12.67 -25.58 -2.95
CA ASP A 346 13.56 -24.86 -2.03
C ASP A 346 14.09 -23.56 -2.67
N TRP A 347 14.51 -23.64 -3.94
CA TRP A 347 14.93 -22.47 -4.71
C TRP A 347 13.83 -21.44 -4.87
N VAL A 348 12.61 -21.85 -5.24
CA VAL A 348 11.46 -20.94 -5.36
C VAL A 348 11.18 -20.26 -4.03
N PHE A 349 11.35 -20.95 -2.90
CA PHE A 349 11.20 -20.35 -1.58
C PHE A 349 12.26 -19.28 -1.30
N ALA A 350 13.53 -19.62 -1.49
CA ALA A 350 14.65 -18.73 -1.28
C ALA A 350 14.58 -17.49 -2.18
N GLU A 351 14.25 -17.68 -3.46
CA GLU A 351 14.08 -16.61 -4.43
C GLU A 351 12.84 -15.74 -4.12
N SER A 352 11.75 -16.33 -3.60
CA SER A 352 10.59 -15.57 -3.13
C SER A 352 10.94 -14.65 -1.96
N ARG A 353 11.79 -15.10 -1.03
CA ARG A 353 12.31 -14.25 0.06
C ARG A 353 13.18 -13.11 -0.49
N ARG A 354 14.13 -13.41 -1.38
CA ARG A 354 14.98 -12.41 -2.06
C ARG A 354 14.17 -11.32 -2.76
N ARG A 355 13.19 -11.72 -3.58
CA ARG A 355 12.29 -10.79 -4.30
C ARG A 355 11.44 -9.97 -3.34
N THR A 356 10.92 -10.58 -2.28
CA THR A 356 10.14 -9.89 -1.24
C THR A 356 10.98 -8.83 -0.53
N ALA A 357 12.23 -9.16 -0.14
CA ALA A 357 13.16 -8.19 0.47
C ALA A 357 13.51 -7.04 -0.48
N CYS A 358 13.76 -7.34 -1.76
CA CYS A 358 14.00 -6.31 -2.77
C CYS A 358 12.79 -5.39 -2.99
N VAL A 359 11.56 -5.92 -3.02
CA VAL A 359 10.35 -5.10 -3.10
C VAL A 359 10.19 -4.22 -1.87
N TRP A 360 10.43 -4.80 -0.69
CA TRP A 360 10.39 -4.07 0.57
C TRP A 360 11.42 -2.93 0.60
N PHE A 361 12.64 -3.18 0.12
CA PHE A 361 13.68 -2.17 -0.06
C PHE A 361 13.23 -1.02 -0.99
N MET A 362 12.73 -1.34 -2.19
CA MET A 362 12.23 -0.34 -3.13
C MET A 362 11.10 0.50 -2.53
N MET A 363 10.16 -0.16 -1.85
CA MET A 363 9.05 0.48 -1.14
C MET A 363 9.57 1.41 -0.03
N SER A 364 10.54 0.95 0.76
CA SER A 364 11.15 1.70 1.87
C SER A 364 11.91 2.93 1.37
N LEU A 365 12.61 2.83 0.24
CA LEU A 365 13.25 3.99 -0.42
C LEU A 365 12.23 5.01 -0.89
N VAL A 366 11.18 4.58 -1.59
CA VAL A 366 10.11 5.48 -2.06
C VAL A 366 9.49 6.22 -0.88
N PHE A 367 9.17 5.52 0.21
CA PHE A 367 8.63 6.16 1.40
C PHE A 367 9.64 7.05 2.11
N SER A 368 10.90 6.65 2.23
CA SER A 368 11.91 7.47 2.86
C SER A 368 12.10 8.79 2.12
N LEU A 369 12.08 8.77 0.78
CA LEU A 369 12.12 9.97 -0.05
C LEU A 369 10.84 10.80 0.06
N GLN A 370 9.67 10.16 0.16
CA GLN A 370 8.40 10.85 0.26
C GLN A 370 8.08 11.36 1.67
N THR A 371 8.79 10.91 2.70
CA THR A 371 8.51 11.28 4.10
C THR A 371 9.65 12.02 4.79
N GLY A 372 10.86 11.88 4.27
CA GLY A 372 12.08 12.34 4.93
C GLY A 372 12.48 11.49 6.14
N VAL A 373 11.77 10.40 6.44
CA VAL A 373 12.08 9.50 7.56
C VAL A 373 12.82 8.28 7.04
N ARG A 374 13.97 7.98 7.62
CA ARG A 374 14.77 6.81 7.23
C ARG A 374 14.19 5.54 7.84
N CYS A 375 14.02 4.52 7.00
CA CYS A 375 13.64 3.18 7.43
C CYS A 375 14.89 2.39 7.85
N ALA A 376 14.83 1.62 8.95
CA ALA A 376 15.92 0.75 9.40
C ALA A 376 16.31 -0.31 8.34
N THR A 377 15.38 -0.68 7.45
CA THR A 377 15.66 -1.57 6.32
C THR A 377 16.66 -0.99 5.30
N LEU A 378 17.07 0.27 5.45
CA LEU A 378 18.10 0.93 4.64
C LEU A 378 19.49 0.94 5.28
N GLU A 379 19.71 0.25 6.40
CA GLU A 379 21.05 0.21 7.03
C GLU A 379 21.97 -0.80 6.33
N ASP A 380 21.45 -1.93 5.84
CA ASP A 380 22.24 -3.02 5.23
C ASP A 380 21.86 -3.35 3.77
N PHE A 381 21.21 -2.43 3.04
CA PHE A 381 20.73 -2.72 1.67
C PHE A 381 21.85 -3.13 0.70
N ARG A 382 23.11 -2.76 0.97
CA ARG A 382 24.25 -3.16 0.13
C ARG A 382 24.47 -4.67 0.13
N LEU A 383 24.11 -5.36 1.21
CA LEU A 383 24.22 -6.82 1.34
C LEU A 383 23.03 -7.56 0.73
N LEU A 384 21.99 -6.85 0.28
CA LEU A 384 20.79 -7.45 -0.25
C LEU A 384 21.11 -8.22 -1.54
N PRO A 385 20.90 -9.55 -1.60
CA PRO A 385 21.16 -10.33 -2.80
C PRO A 385 20.24 -9.90 -3.95
N LEU A 386 20.80 -9.85 -5.16
CA LEU A 386 20.04 -9.60 -6.37
C LEU A 386 19.12 -10.80 -6.67
N PRO A 387 17.90 -10.54 -7.17
CA PRO A 387 17.03 -11.60 -7.65
C PRO A 387 17.66 -12.32 -8.85
N ALA A 388 17.29 -13.59 -8.99
CA ALA A 388 17.63 -14.40 -10.14
C ALA A 388 17.04 -13.84 -11.45
N ALA A 389 17.57 -14.31 -12.59
CA ALA A 389 17.13 -13.89 -13.90
C ALA A 389 15.63 -14.17 -14.12
N LYS A 390 14.96 -13.33 -14.92
CA LYS A 390 13.52 -13.43 -15.21
C LYS A 390 13.14 -14.83 -15.66
N LEU A 391 13.92 -15.40 -16.60
CA LEU A 391 13.63 -16.73 -17.14
C LEU A 391 13.73 -17.83 -16.07
N GLN A 392 14.65 -17.73 -15.11
CA GLN A 392 14.75 -18.72 -14.03
C GLN A 392 13.52 -18.67 -13.13
N TRP A 393 13.04 -17.46 -12.83
CA TRP A 393 11.83 -17.24 -12.04
C TRP A 393 10.55 -17.67 -12.76
N GLU A 394 10.49 -17.53 -14.09
CA GLU A 394 9.34 -17.96 -14.89
C GLU A 394 9.40 -19.45 -15.27
N ALA A 395 10.22 -20.25 -14.58
CA ALA A 395 10.22 -21.70 -14.77
C ALA A 395 8.89 -22.29 -14.30
N SER A 396 8.33 -23.18 -15.12
CA SER A 396 7.07 -23.87 -14.84
C SER A 396 7.28 -25.22 -14.14
N ASP A 397 8.51 -25.71 -14.14
CA ASP A 397 8.89 -27.05 -13.68
C ASP A 397 10.39 -27.10 -13.37
N ALA A 398 10.80 -28.11 -12.59
CA ALA A 398 12.18 -28.28 -12.15
C ALA A 398 13.16 -28.50 -13.32
N LEU A 399 12.73 -29.16 -14.40
CA LEU A 399 13.58 -29.43 -15.56
C LEU A 399 13.89 -28.13 -16.31
N SER A 400 12.85 -27.33 -16.60
CA SER A 400 13.02 -26.03 -17.27
C SER A 400 13.82 -25.05 -16.42
N TRP A 401 13.68 -25.09 -15.10
CA TRP A 401 14.53 -24.34 -14.17
C TRP A 401 16.01 -24.75 -14.27
N GLN A 402 16.31 -26.05 -14.21
CA GLN A 402 17.69 -26.57 -14.32
C GLN A 402 18.35 -26.20 -15.66
N GLN A 403 17.60 -26.32 -16.77
CA GLN A 403 18.09 -25.91 -18.09
C GLN A 403 18.45 -24.42 -18.11
N ARG A 404 17.69 -23.58 -17.43
CA ARG A 404 17.93 -22.12 -17.37
C ARG A 404 19.05 -21.74 -16.42
N LEU A 405 19.30 -22.51 -15.36
CA LEU A 405 20.49 -22.37 -14.52
C LEU A 405 21.78 -22.60 -15.32
N ALA A 406 21.80 -23.63 -16.18
CA ALA A 406 22.97 -23.98 -16.97
C ALA A 406 23.37 -22.93 -18.04
N LEU A 407 22.46 -22.01 -18.38
CA LEU A 407 22.67 -20.98 -19.42
C LEU A 407 23.20 -19.66 -18.87
N VAL A 408 23.41 -19.53 -17.56
CA VAL A 408 23.84 -18.27 -16.94
C VAL A 408 25.35 -18.16 -16.92
N ASP A 409 25.88 -17.20 -17.67
CA ASP A 409 27.22 -16.66 -17.46
C ASP A 409 27.32 -16.08 -16.05
N PHE A 410 28.39 -16.42 -15.32
CA PHE A 410 28.70 -15.91 -13.99
C PHE A 410 28.97 -14.40 -14.05
N ASP A 411 27.91 -13.60 -14.11
CA ASP A 411 28.00 -12.19 -13.81
C ASP A 411 28.34 -12.09 -12.30
N ASN A 412 29.50 -11.51 -11.95
CA ASN A 412 29.94 -11.31 -10.55
C ASN A 412 29.03 -10.32 -9.76
N LEU A 413 27.80 -10.10 -10.21
CA LEU A 413 26.79 -9.25 -9.63
C LEU A 413 25.91 -10.07 -8.68
N ILE A 414 26.29 -10.07 -7.40
CA ILE A 414 25.61 -10.87 -6.38
C ILE A 414 24.63 -10.02 -5.58
N THR A 415 25.02 -8.79 -5.24
CA THR A 415 24.30 -7.92 -4.31
C THR A 415 23.91 -6.59 -4.94
N VAL A 416 22.95 -5.90 -4.31
CA VAL A 416 22.62 -4.51 -4.64
C VAL A 416 23.85 -3.60 -4.50
N GLY A 417 24.75 -3.88 -3.54
CA GLY A 417 26.03 -3.19 -3.41
C GLY A 417 26.91 -3.34 -4.65
N ASP A 418 27.04 -4.55 -5.18
CA ASP A 418 27.81 -4.80 -6.41
C ASP A 418 27.22 -4.05 -7.60
N LEU A 419 25.89 -4.02 -7.71
CA LEU A 419 25.21 -3.29 -8.79
C LEU A 419 25.43 -1.78 -8.69
N ILE A 420 25.44 -1.21 -7.49
CA ILE A 420 25.76 0.21 -7.25
C ILE A 420 27.20 0.50 -7.68
N ASP A 421 28.14 -0.34 -7.24
CA ASP A 421 29.56 -0.13 -7.50
C ASP A 421 29.88 -0.28 -8.99
N LEU A 422 29.27 -1.27 -9.66
CA LEU A 422 29.39 -1.47 -11.08
C LEU A 422 28.84 -0.28 -11.87
N ARG A 423 27.66 0.23 -11.46
CA ARG A 423 27.04 1.39 -12.10
C ARG A 423 27.88 2.66 -11.98
N SER A 424 28.63 2.83 -10.89
CA SER A 424 29.54 3.97 -10.71
C SER A 424 30.66 4.03 -11.76
N LYS A 425 30.91 2.91 -12.45
CA LYS A 425 31.94 2.75 -13.50
C LYS A 425 31.33 2.51 -14.88
N ALA A 426 30.06 2.88 -15.09
CA ALA A 426 29.32 2.62 -16.33
C ALA A 426 29.92 3.29 -17.58
N ASP A 427 30.84 4.25 -17.43
CA ASP A 427 31.57 4.86 -18.54
C ASP A 427 32.62 3.92 -19.16
N GLU A 428 33.04 2.86 -18.44
CA GLU A 428 33.97 1.86 -18.95
C GLU A 428 33.23 0.87 -19.87
N PRO A 429 33.72 0.61 -21.10
CA PRO A 429 32.97 -0.17 -22.09
C PRO A 429 32.72 -1.63 -21.66
N VAL A 430 33.66 -2.23 -20.94
CA VAL A 430 33.52 -3.60 -20.40
C VAL A 430 32.44 -3.65 -19.31
N VAL A 431 32.41 -2.64 -18.44
CA VAL A 431 31.42 -2.52 -17.36
C VAL A 431 30.03 -2.24 -17.93
N ALA A 432 29.93 -1.36 -18.92
CA ALA A 432 28.69 -1.09 -19.64
C ALA A 432 28.10 -2.38 -20.25
N GLN A 433 28.95 -3.20 -20.90
CA GLN A 433 28.53 -4.48 -21.45
C GLN A 433 28.03 -5.47 -20.38
N GLN A 434 28.67 -5.51 -19.20
CA GLN A 434 28.21 -6.32 -18.07
C GLN A 434 26.84 -5.85 -17.55
N LEU A 435 26.66 -4.53 -17.43
CA LEU A 435 25.40 -3.95 -17.00
C LEU A 435 24.28 -4.22 -18.02
N ASP A 436 24.57 -4.12 -19.32
CA ASP A 436 23.64 -4.43 -20.40
C ASP A 436 23.23 -5.91 -20.40
N SER A 437 24.19 -6.82 -20.19
CA SER A 437 23.93 -8.27 -20.01
C SER A 437 22.99 -8.53 -18.84
N TRP A 438 23.26 -7.94 -17.68
CA TRP A 438 22.41 -8.08 -16.49
C TRP A 438 21.00 -7.51 -16.72
N ASN A 439 20.90 -6.32 -17.33
CA ASN A 439 19.62 -5.69 -17.66
C ASN A 439 18.77 -6.55 -18.60
N ALA A 440 19.39 -7.17 -19.60
CA ALA A 440 18.70 -8.05 -20.55
C ALA A 440 18.08 -9.28 -19.86
N LYS A 441 18.73 -9.82 -18.82
CA LYS A 441 18.28 -11.01 -18.08
C LYS A 441 17.25 -10.68 -16.98
N SER A 442 17.34 -9.51 -16.38
CA SER A 442 16.61 -9.17 -15.14
C SER A 442 15.16 -8.69 -15.35
N GLY A 443 14.80 -8.30 -16.57
CA GLY A 443 13.44 -7.90 -16.94
C GLY A 443 12.89 -6.69 -16.16
N GLN A 444 11.59 -6.69 -15.89
CA GLN A 444 10.92 -5.59 -15.18
C GLN A 444 11.48 -5.39 -13.77
N PHE A 445 11.81 -6.47 -13.06
CA PHE A 445 12.37 -6.40 -11.71
C PHE A 445 13.69 -5.64 -11.70
N GLY A 446 14.62 -6.01 -12.59
CA GLY A 446 15.92 -5.31 -12.71
C GLY A 446 15.77 -3.84 -13.07
N THR A 447 14.81 -3.51 -13.94
CA THR A 447 14.48 -2.12 -14.27
C THR A 447 14.07 -1.31 -13.04
N LEU A 448 13.22 -1.89 -12.17
CA LEU A 448 12.80 -1.23 -10.93
C LEU A 448 13.94 -1.08 -9.92
N LEU A 449 14.86 -2.05 -9.84
CA LEU A 449 16.06 -1.95 -9.02
C LEU A 449 17.01 -0.86 -9.50
N ASN A 450 17.23 -0.72 -10.82
CA ASN A 450 18.03 0.38 -11.37
C ASN A 450 17.43 1.75 -11.00
N LEU A 451 16.11 1.88 -11.13
CA LEU A 451 15.40 3.08 -10.69
C LEU A 451 15.58 3.31 -9.19
N ALA A 452 15.62 2.26 -8.38
CA ALA A 452 15.79 2.39 -6.94
C ALA A 452 17.21 2.87 -6.59
N ILE A 453 18.21 2.37 -7.30
CA ILE A 453 19.61 2.81 -7.17
C ILE A 453 19.78 4.29 -7.57
N ASP A 454 19.03 4.78 -8.56
CA ASP A 454 19.03 6.22 -8.93
C ASP A 454 18.56 7.16 -7.81
N MET A 455 17.95 6.61 -6.76
CA MET A 455 17.46 7.38 -5.63
C MET A 455 18.42 7.46 -4.45
N LEU A 456 19.47 6.63 -4.45
CA LEU A 456 20.55 6.61 -3.45
C LEU A 456 21.57 7.69 -3.79
#